data_AF-A0AAE4CDS6-F1
#
_entry.id   AF-A0AAE4CDS6-F1
#
_cell.length_a   1.000
_cell.length_b   1.000
_cell.length_c   1.000
_cell.angle_alpha   90.00
_cell.angle_beta   90.00
_cell.angle_gamma   90.00
#
_symmetry.space_group_name_H-M   'P 1'
#
loop_
_entity.id
_entity.type
_entity.pdbx_description
1 polymer ?
#
loop_
_entity_poly.entity_id
_entity_poly.type
_entity_poly.pdbx_seq_one_letter_code
_entity_poly.pdbx_strand_id
1 'polypeptide(L)'
;MVTGSHRATGGLRRYLRDYAWIIVAIVLAVAVALCSLPFTSRLAPSWKAGAPASSASVLAGLAAATAAAAGPDATPTAAPTPSAEPGSPTPVPSPTRSRTSAGTPRPASPAPGRATNTAPGPRTTTALLGPVSGGELQATIRLYCWQEFGASEARLRSGTDPATDNWECRGHGFHDLVDMHALCSWRHGTGAYAAFTDRHDAYSWRCYRTRSA
;
A
#
# COMPACT_ATOMS: atom_id res chain seq x y z
N MET A 1 -11.86 53.82 1.90
CA MET A 1 -12.44 53.23 0.68
C MET A 1 -11.78 51.89 0.45
N VAL A 2 -12.59 50.83 0.47
CA VAL A 2 -12.19 49.43 0.25
C VAL A 2 -12.47 49.10 -1.21
N THR A 3 -11.51 48.49 -1.91
CA THR A 3 -11.80 47.61 -3.05
C THR A 3 -10.75 46.50 -3.12
N GLY A 4 -11.20 45.28 -2.80
CA GLY A 4 -10.45 44.06 -3.03
C GLY A 4 -10.58 43.58 -4.48
N SER A 5 -9.62 42.79 -4.93
CA SER A 5 -9.72 42.02 -6.18
C SER A 5 -9.41 40.55 -5.87
N HIS A 6 -10.44 39.72 -5.96
CA HIS A 6 -10.39 38.29 -5.69
C HIS A 6 -9.69 37.52 -6.81
N ARG A 7 -8.80 36.60 -6.40
CA ARG A 7 -8.29 35.49 -7.22
C ARG A 7 -9.44 34.57 -7.61
N ALA A 8 -9.65 34.37 -8.91
CA ALA A 8 -10.54 33.35 -9.45
C ALA A 8 -9.81 32.53 -10.53
N THR A 9 -9.00 31.56 -10.11
CA THR A 9 -8.44 30.54 -11.04
C THR A 9 -8.08 29.19 -10.37
N GLY A 10 -8.34 29.02 -9.07
CA GLY A 10 -7.96 27.80 -8.33
C GLY A 10 -9.02 26.70 -8.24
N GLY A 11 -10.26 26.94 -8.69
CA GLY A 11 -11.39 26.03 -8.44
C GLY A 11 -11.44 24.80 -9.34
N LEU A 12 -11.03 24.91 -10.60
CA LEU A 12 -11.29 23.86 -11.60
C LEU A 12 -10.45 22.58 -11.37
N ARG A 13 -9.24 22.71 -10.83
CA ARG A 13 -8.34 21.56 -10.57
C ARG A 13 -8.72 20.76 -9.33
N ARG A 14 -9.41 21.35 -8.34
CA ARG A 14 -9.94 20.61 -7.18
C ARG A 14 -11.20 19.83 -7.57
N TYR A 15 -12.07 20.44 -8.37
CA TYR A 15 -13.29 19.80 -8.87
C TYR A 15 -12.98 18.53 -9.70
N LEU A 16 -11.98 18.54 -10.58
CA LEU A 16 -11.63 17.37 -11.39
C LEU A 16 -11.10 16.17 -10.55
N ARG A 17 -10.48 16.43 -9.40
CA ARG A 17 -9.92 15.38 -8.54
C ARG A 17 -10.99 14.70 -7.69
N ASP A 18 -11.96 15.48 -7.22
CA ASP A 18 -13.12 14.97 -6.48
C ASP A 18 -14.15 14.28 -7.40
N TYR A 19 -14.12 14.52 -8.71
CA TYR A 19 -14.98 13.82 -9.69
C TYR A 19 -14.29 12.62 -10.36
N ALA A 20 -12.99 12.42 -10.16
CA ALA A 20 -12.26 11.29 -10.74
C ALA A 20 -12.80 9.93 -10.25
N TRP A 21 -13.17 9.83 -8.97
CA TRP A 21 -13.77 8.61 -8.42
C TRP A 21 -15.16 8.35 -8.99
N ILE A 22 -15.93 9.40 -9.31
CA ILE A 22 -17.25 9.29 -9.94
C ILE A 22 -17.10 8.72 -11.36
N ILE A 23 -16.11 9.19 -12.12
CA ILE A 23 -15.82 8.65 -13.46
C ILE A 23 -15.45 7.17 -13.38
N VAL A 24 -14.60 6.78 -12.43
CA VAL A 24 -14.24 5.36 -12.22
C VAL A 24 -15.48 4.54 -11.84
N ALA A 25 -16.33 5.04 -10.95
CA ALA A 25 -17.57 4.35 -10.56
C ALA A 25 -18.54 4.18 -11.74
N ILE A 26 -18.69 5.19 -12.59
CA ILE A 26 -19.53 5.13 -13.80
C ILE A 26 -18.96 4.11 -14.78
N VAL A 27 -17.65 4.14 -15.05
CA VAL A 27 -17.01 3.19 -15.98
C VAL A 27 -17.16 1.76 -15.47
N LEU A 28 -17.01 1.54 -14.15
CA LEU A 28 -17.16 0.23 -13.54
C LEU A 28 -18.61 -0.27 -13.60
N ALA A 29 -19.58 0.61 -13.35
CA ALA A 29 -21.00 0.28 -13.49
C ALA A 29 -21.37 -0.07 -14.94
N VAL A 30 -20.86 0.68 -15.93
CA VAL A 30 -21.08 0.39 -17.36
C VAL A 30 -20.42 -0.95 -17.75
N ALA A 31 -19.21 -1.23 -17.28
CA ALA A 31 -18.55 -2.50 -17.54
C ALA A 31 -19.32 -3.69 -16.95
N VAL A 32 -19.81 -3.58 -15.72
CA VAL A 32 -20.65 -4.61 -15.08
C VAL A 32 -21.97 -4.79 -15.85
N ALA A 33 -22.62 -3.71 -16.27
CA ALA A 33 -23.83 -3.78 -17.08
C ALA A 33 -23.57 -4.47 -18.44
N LEU A 34 -22.49 -4.12 -19.14
CA LEU A 34 -22.09 -4.76 -20.40
C LEU A 34 -21.78 -6.25 -20.22
N CYS A 35 -21.10 -6.63 -19.15
CA CYS A 35 -20.81 -8.03 -18.81
C CYS A 35 -22.07 -8.83 -18.44
N SER A 36 -23.16 -8.18 -18.07
CA SER A 36 -24.44 -8.82 -17.69
C SER A 36 -25.40 -9.02 -18.89
N LEU A 37 -25.19 -8.28 -19.99
CA LEU A 37 -25.97 -8.42 -21.24
C LEU A 37 -26.00 -9.82 -21.87
N PRO A 38 -24.93 -10.64 -21.85
CA PRO A 38 -24.99 -12.00 -22.41
C PRO A 38 -25.80 -12.99 -21.57
N PHE A 39 -26.18 -12.65 -20.32
CA PHE A 39 -26.97 -13.53 -19.46
C PHE A 39 -28.49 -13.31 -19.57
N THR A 40 -28.94 -12.11 -19.97
CA THR A 40 -30.36 -11.81 -20.17
C THR A 40 -30.81 -11.97 -21.62
N SER A 41 -29.88 -11.86 -22.56
CA SER A 41 -30.13 -12.17 -23.95
C SER A 41 -29.81 -13.64 -24.18
N ARG A 42 -30.83 -14.48 -24.44
CA ARG A 42 -30.65 -15.82 -25.02
C ARG A 42 -30.11 -15.75 -26.46
N LEU A 43 -29.00 -15.04 -26.65
CA LEU A 43 -28.22 -15.08 -27.88
C LEU A 43 -27.36 -16.34 -27.77
N ALA A 44 -27.92 -17.45 -28.22
CA ALA A 44 -27.20 -18.69 -28.38
C ALA A 44 -25.89 -18.42 -29.16
N PRO A 45 -24.72 -18.82 -28.64
CA PRO A 45 -23.49 -18.79 -29.41
C PRO A 45 -23.64 -19.72 -30.64
N SER A 46 -23.76 -19.15 -31.83
CA SER A 46 -23.90 -19.90 -33.08
C SER A 46 -22.54 -20.24 -33.68
N TRP A 47 -21.73 -20.99 -32.95
CA TRP A 47 -20.60 -21.72 -33.53
C TRP A 47 -21.13 -23.06 -34.03
N LYS A 48 -21.88 -22.99 -35.15
CA LYS A 48 -22.26 -24.17 -35.91
C LYS A 48 -21.06 -24.60 -36.74
N ALA A 49 -20.48 -25.73 -36.37
CA ALA A 49 -19.65 -26.51 -37.26
C ALA A 49 -20.46 -26.90 -38.52
N GLY A 50 -19.90 -26.61 -39.70
CA GLY A 50 -20.10 -27.35 -40.96
C GLY A 50 -21.50 -27.47 -41.58
N ALA A 51 -21.58 -26.98 -42.83
CA ALA A 51 -22.40 -27.47 -43.96
C ALA A 51 -23.78 -26.77 -44.22
N PRO A 52 -24.29 -26.76 -45.49
CA PRO A 52 -24.52 -25.51 -46.22
C PRO A 52 -25.98 -25.24 -46.63
N ALA A 53 -26.17 -24.06 -47.23
CA ALA A 53 -27.29 -23.59 -48.05
C ALA A 53 -28.64 -23.36 -47.35
N SER A 54 -29.07 -22.09 -47.31
CA SER A 54 -30.24 -21.61 -48.07
C SER A 54 -30.48 -20.13 -47.77
N SER A 55 -30.52 -19.33 -48.82
CA SER A 55 -30.87 -17.92 -48.83
C SER A 55 -32.36 -17.74 -48.54
N ALA A 56 -32.74 -16.81 -47.65
CA ALA A 56 -34.00 -16.08 -47.75
C ALA A 56 -34.01 -14.87 -46.82
N SER A 57 -34.08 -13.69 -47.43
CA SER A 57 -34.36 -12.37 -46.87
C SER A 57 -35.75 -12.30 -46.22
N VAL A 58 -35.94 -11.59 -45.11
CA VAL A 58 -37.17 -10.79 -44.84
C VAL A 58 -36.87 -9.63 -43.87
N LEU A 59 -37.26 -8.43 -44.28
CA LEU A 59 -37.40 -7.18 -43.51
C LEU A 59 -38.53 -7.26 -42.47
N ALA A 60 -38.32 -6.83 -41.22
CA ALA A 60 -39.34 -6.30 -40.31
C ALA A 60 -38.65 -5.91 -38.99
N GLY A 61 -38.92 -4.81 -38.31
CA GLY A 61 -39.92 -3.76 -38.47
C GLY A 61 -39.76 -2.83 -37.27
N LEU A 62 -40.02 -1.53 -37.48
CA LEU A 62 -40.17 -0.57 -36.39
C LEU A 62 -41.32 -0.99 -35.48
N ALA A 63 -41.13 -0.90 -34.16
CA ALA A 63 -42.23 -0.72 -33.23
C ALA A 63 -41.77 0.19 -32.08
N ALA A 64 -42.33 1.39 -32.09
CA ALA A 64 -42.31 2.32 -30.97
C ALA A 64 -43.22 1.79 -29.84
N ALA A 65 -42.84 2.05 -28.59
CA ALA A 65 -43.77 2.05 -27.47
C ALA A 65 -43.38 3.12 -26.46
N THR A 66 -44.17 4.18 -26.43
CA THR A 66 -44.24 5.22 -25.40
C THR A 66 -45.14 4.76 -24.25
N ALA A 67 -44.67 4.87 -23.01
CA ALA A 67 -45.50 5.05 -21.80
C ALA A 67 -44.58 5.62 -20.71
N ALA A 68 -44.67 6.91 -20.39
CA ALA A 68 -45.63 7.55 -19.48
C ALA A 68 -45.22 7.41 -18.00
N ALA A 69 -45.02 8.57 -17.39
CA ALA A 69 -44.58 8.79 -16.01
C ALA A 69 -45.63 8.43 -14.97
N ALA A 70 -45.19 7.99 -13.80
CA ALA A 70 -45.88 8.18 -12.52
C ALA A 70 -44.84 8.24 -11.39
N GLY A 71 -45.01 9.23 -10.52
CA GLY A 71 -44.11 9.62 -9.44
C GLY A 71 -44.16 8.73 -8.19
N PRO A 72 -43.69 9.25 -7.04
CA PRO A 72 -42.92 8.49 -6.05
C PRO A 72 -43.78 7.95 -4.91
N ASP A 73 -43.38 6.80 -4.35
CA ASP A 73 -43.78 6.40 -3.01
C ASP A 73 -42.53 5.87 -2.28
N ALA A 74 -41.95 6.73 -1.45
CA ALA A 74 -40.85 6.39 -0.57
C ALA A 74 -41.42 6.23 0.84
N THR A 75 -41.63 5.00 1.26
CA THR A 75 -41.96 4.66 2.65
C THR A 75 -40.65 4.51 3.43
N PRO A 76 -40.43 5.22 4.55
CA PRO A 76 -39.22 5.05 5.36
C PRO A 76 -39.34 3.80 6.24
N THR A 77 -38.56 2.76 5.92
CA THR A 77 -38.37 1.62 6.82
C THR A 77 -37.25 1.93 7.81
N ALA A 78 -37.59 1.85 9.10
CA ALA A 78 -36.71 2.07 10.24
C ALA A 78 -35.48 1.15 10.22
N ALA A 79 -34.31 1.73 10.51
CA ALA A 79 -33.07 0.99 10.73
C ALA A 79 -33.08 0.32 12.11
N PRO A 80 -32.60 -0.93 12.26
CA PRO A 80 -32.27 -1.47 13.57
C PRO A 80 -30.94 -0.89 14.06
N THR A 81 -30.92 -0.46 15.32
CA THR A 81 -29.73 -0.04 16.08
C THR A 81 -28.91 -1.26 16.49
N PRO A 82 -27.62 -1.39 16.10
CA PRO A 82 -26.68 -2.20 16.85
C PRO A 82 -25.98 -1.32 17.89
N SER A 83 -26.39 -1.49 19.15
CA SER A 83 -25.63 -1.01 20.30
C SER A 83 -24.50 -2.01 20.57
N ALA A 84 -23.34 -1.80 19.95
CA ALA A 84 -22.13 -2.52 20.29
C ALA A 84 -21.23 -1.60 21.13
N GLU A 85 -21.13 -1.96 22.40
CA GLU A 85 -20.27 -1.41 23.43
C GLU A 85 -18.79 -1.48 23.02
N PRO A 86 -18.05 -0.36 22.98
CA PRO A 86 -16.60 -0.41 22.92
C PRO A 86 -16.07 -0.70 24.33
N GLY A 87 -15.70 -1.95 24.57
CA GLY A 87 -14.82 -2.29 25.68
C GLY A 87 -13.55 -1.44 25.61
N SER A 88 -13.27 -0.73 26.69
CA SER A 88 -12.07 0.08 26.87
C SER A 88 -10.81 -0.78 26.68
N PRO A 89 -9.90 -0.46 25.75
CA PRO A 89 -8.64 -1.19 25.64
C PRO A 89 -7.76 -0.87 26.86
N THR A 90 -7.36 -1.93 27.56
CA THR A 90 -6.35 -1.94 28.62
C THR A 90 -5.08 -1.20 28.15
N PRO A 91 -4.50 -0.29 28.95
CA PRO A 91 -3.23 0.34 28.60
C PRO A 91 -2.12 -0.71 28.50
N VAL A 92 -1.52 -0.81 27.32
CA VAL A 92 -0.30 -1.59 27.06
C VAL A 92 0.86 -0.97 27.86
N PRO A 93 1.67 -1.75 28.59
CA PRO A 93 2.80 -1.19 29.34
C PRO A 93 3.85 -0.58 28.41
N SER A 94 4.27 0.64 28.76
CA SER A 94 5.39 1.36 28.15
C SER A 94 6.66 0.50 28.14
N PRO A 95 7.44 0.48 27.04
CA PRO A 95 8.78 -0.11 27.07
C PRO A 95 9.70 0.76 27.93
N THR A 96 10.05 0.25 29.12
CA THR A 96 11.13 0.75 29.96
C THR A 96 12.43 0.77 29.17
N ARG A 97 12.88 1.97 28.77
CA ARG A 97 14.24 2.19 28.25
C ARG A 97 15.26 1.93 29.38
N SER A 98 15.77 0.72 29.44
CA SER A 98 16.99 0.42 30.20
C SER A 98 18.17 1.07 29.48
N ARG A 99 18.56 2.29 29.88
CA ARG A 99 19.88 2.85 29.58
C ARG A 99 20.92 2.08 30.38
N THR A 100 21.50 1.04 29.80
CA THR A 100 22.78 0.52 30.27
C THR A 100 23.87 1.34 29.61
N SER A 101 24.40 2.33 30.34
CA SER A 101 25.70 2.94 30.03
C SER A 101 26.77 1.86 30.26
N ALA A 102 27.19 1.18 29.19
CA ALA A 102 28.38 0.34 29.22
C ALA A 102 29.59 1.20 28.85
N GLY A 103 30.47 1.40 29.83
CA GLY A 103 31.69 2.17 29.70
C GLY A 103 32.64 1.59 28.64
N THR A 104 33.36 2.49 27.99
CA THR A 104 34.47 2.24 27.08
C THR A 104 35.48 1.24 27.66
N PRO A 105 35.73 0.08 27.02
CA PRO A 105 36.89 -0.73 27.35
C PRO A 105 38.12 -0.09 26.72
N ARG A 106 39.05 0.33 27.57
CA ARG A 106 40.42 0.71 27.20
C ARG A 106 41.10 -0.49 26.51
N PRO A 107 41.78 -0.32 25.36
CA PRO A 107 42.56 -1.40 24.77
C PRO A 107 43.70 -1.78 25.72
N ALA A 108 43.67 -3.00 26.24
CA ALA A 108 44.82 -3.62 26.89
C ALA A 108 45.78 -4.11 25.80
N SER A 109 47.04 -3.69 25.91
CA SER A 109 48.15 -4.11 25.06
C SER A 109 48.29 -5.64 25.05
N PRO A 110 48.53 -6.30 23.89
CA PRO A 110 48.63 -7.76 23.84
C PRO A 110 49.97 -8.22 24.43
N ALA A 111 49.90 -9.04 25.49
CA ALA A 111 51.01 -9.88 25.92
C ALA A 111 50.99 -11.20 25.10
N PRO A 112 52.14 -11.77 24.72
CA PRO A 112 52.20 -13.02 23.97
C PRO A 112 51.96 -14.20 24.91
N GLY A 113 50.72 -14.70 24.93
CA GLY A 113 50.30 -15.80 25.80
C GLY A 113 49.50 -16.86 25.03
N ARG A 114 50.17 -17.99 24.77
CA ARG A 114 49.65 -19.37 24.64
C ARG A 114 48.34 -19.58 23.86
N ALA A 115 48.45 -20.13 22.66
CA ALA A 115 47.33 -20.65 21.89
C ALA A 115 46.60 -21.77 22.68
N THR A 116 45.45 -21.43 23.25
CA THR A 116 44.43 -22.40 23.63
C THR A 116 43.66 -22.79 22.38
N ASN A 117 43.68 -24.09 22.03
CA ASN A 117 42.79 -24.69 21.04
C ASN A 117 41.34 -24.58 21.54
N THR A 118 40.70 -23.44 21.32
CA THR A 118 39.25 -23.29 21.48
C THR A 118 38.59 -23.85 20.22
N ALA A 119 37.71 -24.83 20.39
CA ALA A 119 36.89 -25.36 19.31
C ALA A 119 36.15 -24.21 18.59
N PRO A 120 36.06 -24.22 17.24
CA PRO A 120 35.32 -23.18 16.53
C PRO A 120 33.87 -23.15 17.01
N GLY A 121 33.44 -22.03 17.60
CA GLY A 121 32.04 -21.81 17.92
C GLY A 121 31.16 -21.85 16.65
N PRO A 122 29.84 -22.04 16.80
CA PRO A 122 28.92 -22.07 15.67
C PRO A 122 29.07 -20.80 14.83
N ARG A 123 29.36 -20.95 13.53
CA ARG A 123 29.52 -19.82 12.60
C ARG A 123 28.14 -19.28 12.27
N THR A 124 27.81 -18.11 12.79
CA THR A 124 26.64 -17.36 12.33
C THR A 124 26.96 -16.74 10.97
N THR A 125 26.18 -17.07 9.94
CA THR A 125 26.33 -16.46 8.61
C THR A 125 25.21 -15.46 8.39
N THR A 126 25.56 -14.23 7.98
CA THR A 126 24.58 -13.19 7.64
C THR A 126 24.42 -13.14 6.14
N ALA A 127 23.21 -13.41 5.65
CA ALA A 127 22.87 -13.31 4.24
C ALA A 127 22.22 -11.95 3.95
N LEU A 128 22.69 -11.27 2.90
CA LEU A 128 22.02 -10.10 2.33
C LEU A 128 20.81 -10.57 1.53
N LEU A 129 19.63 -10.04 1.83
CA LEU A 129 18.38 -10.37 1.15
C LEU A 129 18.00 -9.35 0.07
N GLY A 130 18.69 -8.22 0.04
CA GLY A 130 18.37 -7.03 -0.76
C GLY A 130 17.77 -5.94 0.12
N PRO A 131 17.31 -4.81 -0.44
CA PRO A 131 17.59 -4.35 -1.80
C PRO A 131 19.10 -4.11 -2.01
N VAL A 132 19.65 -4.20 -3.23
CA VAL A 132 21.10 -4.01 -3.49
C VAL A 132 21.46 -2.60 -3.95
N SER A 133 20.48 -1.79 -4.31
CA SER A 133 20.65 -0.39 -4.75
C SER A 133 19.68 0.55 -4.03
N GLY A 134 19.97 1.86 -4.07
CA GLY A 134 19.08 2.88 -3.51
C GLY A 134 17.74 2.98 -4.26
N GLY A 135 17.73 2.78 -5.58
CA GLY A 135 16.50 2.77 -6.38
C GLY A 135 15.59 1.60 -6.04
N GLU A 136 16.16 0.40 -5.85
CA GLU A 136 15.39 -0.78 -5.42
C GLU A 136 14.84 -0.59 -4.00
N LEU A 137 15.62 0.03 -3.10
CA LEU A 137 15.14 0.39 -1.77
C LEU A 137 13.94 1.33 -1.85
N GLN A 138 14.03 2.41 -2.62
CA GLN A 138 12.93 3.36 -2.77
C GLN A 138 11.67 2.69 -3.34
N ALA A 139 11.82 1.83 -4.36
CA ALA A 139 10.72 1.07 -4.92
C ALA A 139 10.07 0.14 -3.88
N THR A 140 10.90 -0.50 -3.06
CA THR A 140 10.44 -1.40 -1.98
C THR A 140 9.68 -0.66 -0.90
N ILE A 141 10.22 0.47 -0.43
CA ILE A 141 9.56 1.30 0.59
C ILE A 141 8.24 1.84 0.06
N ARG A 142 8.19 2.29 -1.20
CA ARG A 142 6.93 2.74 -1.82
C ARG A 142 5.88 1.64 -1.85
N LEU A 143 6.28 0.42 -2.23
CA LEU A 143 5.37 -0.72 -2.25
C LEU A 143 4.86 -1.07 -0.84
N TYR A 144 5.75 -1.06 0.15
CA TYR A 144 5.41 -1.27 1.56
C TYR A 144 4.41 -0.23 2.05
N CYS A 145 4.70 1.06 1.84
CA CYS A 145 3.83 2.16 2.22
C CYS A 145 2.43 2.06 1.60
N TRP A 146 2.36 1.66 0.32
CA TRP A 146 1.09 1.49 -0.38
C TRP A 146 0.29 0.29 0.15
N GLN A 147 0.93 -0.87 0.37
CA GLN A 147 0.22 -2.07 0.83
C GLN A 147 -0.22 -1.99 2.29
N GLU A 148 0.64 -1.51 3.19
CA GLU A 148 0.35 -1.52 4.64
C GLU A 148 -0.51 -0.32 5.07
N PHE A 149 -0.28 0.85 4.49
CA PHE A 149 -0.90 2.10 4.96
C PHE A 149 -1.84 2.73 3.93
N GLY A 150 -1.99 2.17 2.73
CA GLY A 150 -2.72 2.81 1.64
C GLY A 150 -2.10 4.15 1.22
N ALA A 151 -0.83 4.38 1.56
CA ALA A 151 -0.14 5.63 1.28
C ALA A 151 0.14 5.78 -0.22
N SER A 152 -0.02 7.00 -0.73
CA SER A 152 0.23 7.31 -2.14
C SER A 152 1.72 7.53 -2.45
N GLU A 153 2.50 7.89 -1.42
CA GLU A 153 3.89 8.30 -1.56
C GLU A 153 4.75 7.70 -0.44
N ALA A 154 6.03 7.49 -0.78
CA ALA A 154 7.10 7.22 0.18
C ALA A 154 8.25 8.19 -0.14
N ARG A 155 8.73 8.91 0.87
CA ARG A 155 9.73 9.97 0.65
C ARG A 155 10.65 10.14 1.85
N LEU A 156 11.76 10.81 1.58
CA LEU A 156 12.63 11.27 2.65
C LEU A 156 12.01 12.46 3.37
N ARG A 157 12.12 12.48 4.69
CA ARG A 157 11.82 13.64 5.52
C ARG A 157 12.85 14.72 5.23
N SER A 158 12.39 15.97 5.12
CA SER A 158 13.28 17.11 4.94
C SER A 158 13.98 17.45 6.26
N GLY A 159 15.32 17.43 6.31
CA GLY A 159 16.09 17.77 7.50
C GLY A 159 17.53 17.23 7.48
N THR A 160 18.24 17.38 8.60
CA THR A 160 19.60 16.85 8.83
C THR A 160 19.57 15.46 9.49
N ASP A 161 18.44 14.76 9.41
CA ASP A 161 18.23 13.55 10.20
C ASP A 161 19.08 12.39 9.66
N PRO A 162 19.58 11.51 10.54
CA PRO A 162 20.35 10.33 10.16
C PRO A 162 19.49 9.35 9.34
N ALA A 163 20.14 8.42 8.66
CA ALA A 163 19.48 7.37 7.88
C ALA A 163 18.36 6.63 8.64
N THR A 164 18.43 6.57 9.98
CA THR A 164 17.49 5.86 10.86
C THR A 164 16.04 6.31 10.78
N ASP A 165 15.79 7.61 10.64
CA ASP A 165 14.44 8.19 10.81
C ASP A 165 14.01 9.03 9.61
N ASN A 166 14.58 8.68 8.45
CA ASN A 166 14.51 9.53 7.27
C ASN A 166 13.38 9.17 6.31
N TRP A 167 12.83 7.96 6.35
CA TRP A 167 11.77 7.56 5.42
C TRP A 167 10.39 7.69 6.07
N GLU A 168 9.47 8.34 5.36
CA GLU A 168 8.06 8.45 5.76
C GLU A 168 7.12 7.99 4.63
N CYS A 169 6.06 7.27 5.01
CA CYS A 169 4.89 7.01 4.18
C CYS A 169 3.98 8.23 4.23
N ARG A 170 3.41 8.64 3.09
CA ARG A 170 2.51 9.80 2.99
C ARG A 170 1.24 9.52 2.22
N GLY A 171 0.14 10.01 2.77
CA GLY A 171 -1.20 9.98 2.17
C GLY A 171 -2.03 11.20 2.54
N HIS A 172 -3.30 11.20 2.18
CA HIS A 172 -4.20 12.29 2.51
C HIS A 172 -4.44 12.39 4.02
N GLY A 173 -3.87 13.42 4.66
CA GLY A 173 -3.98 13.66 6.10
C GLY A 173 -3.10 12.76 6.98
N PHE A 174 -2.20 11.98 6.37
CA PHE A 174 -1.42 10.95 7.05
C PHE A 174 0.07 11.04 6.70
N HIS A 175 0.91 10.88 7.73
CA HIS A 175 2.36 10.74 7.61
C HIS A 175 2.88 9.84 8.73
N ASP A 176 3.49 8.72 8.39
CA ASP A 176 4.09 7.80 9.35
C ASP A 176 5.53 7.48 8.97
N LEU A 177 6.38 7.30 9.98
CA LEU A 177 7.76 6.86 9.78
C LEU A 177 7.80 5.39 9.36
N VAL A 178 8.70 5.07 8.43
CA VAL A 178 8.93 3.71 7.97
C VAL A 178 9.80 2.98 9.00
N ASP A 179 9.23 1.98 9.67
CA ASP A 179 10.02 1.00 10.41
C ASP A 179 10.70 0.05 9.42
N MET A 180 12.01 0.22 9.24
CA MET A 180 12.79 -0.58 8.31
C MET A 180 12.86 -2.06 8.70
N HIS A 181 12.85 -2.39 10.00
CA HIS A 181 12.83 -3.77 10.45
C HIS A 181 11.49 -4.44 10.13
N ALA A 182 10.38 -3.71 10.34
CA ALA A 182 9.06 -4.16 9.95
C ALA A 182 8.97 -4.36 8.43
N LEU A 183 9.48 -3.43 7.63
CA LEU A 183 9.55 -3.55 6.17
C LEU A 183 10.33 -4.80 5.72
N CYS A 184 11.50 -5.06 6.31
CA CYS A 184 12.29 -6.25 5.96
C CYS A 184 11.58 -7.55 6.35
N SER A 185 10.93 -7.56 7.52
CA SER A 185 10.14 -8.70 7.99
C SER A 185 8.91 -8.95 7.11
N TRP A 186 8.25 -7.89 6.67
CA TRP A 186 7.13 -7.95 5.74
C TRP A 186 7.54 -8.54 4.39
N ARG A 187 8.66 -8.05 3.80
CA ARG A 187 9.08 -8.50 2.46
C ARG A 187 9.66 -9.91 2.45
N HIS A 188 10.43 -10.27 3.47
CA HIS A 188 11.23 -11.49 3.46
C HIS A 188 10.76 -12.55 4.47
N GLY A 189 9.79 -12.22 5.33
CA GLY A 189 9.32 -13.09 6.40
C GLY A 189 10.12 -12.92 7.70
N THR A 190 9.71 -13.67 8.72
CA THR A 190 10.26 -13.62 10.08
C THR A 190 11.78 -13.85 10.11
N GLY A 191 12.46 -13.16 11.03
CA GLY A 191 13.92 -13.22 11.19
C GLY A 191 14.71 -12.43 10.14
N ALA A 192 14.04 -11.73 9.22
CA ALA A 192 14.69 -10.68 8.45
C ALA A 192 14.79 -9.40 9.29
N TYR A 193 15.90 -8.67 9.17
CA TYR A 193 16.11 -7.41 9.88
C TYR A 193 16.77 -6.39 8.96
N ALA A 194 16.60 -5.11 9.27
CA ALA A 194 17.22 -4.03 8.52
C ALA A 194 18.53 -3.60 9.15
N ALA A 195 19.48 -3.17 8.31
CA ALA A 195 20.63 -2.38 8.73
C ALA A 195 21.07 -1.48 7.57
N PHE A 196 21.59 -0.30 7.92
CA PHE A 196 22.17 0.63 6.95
C PHE A 196 23.69 0.41 6.86
N THR A 197 24.27 0.54 5.67
CA THR A 197 25.72 0.46 5.50
C THR A 197 26.42 1.81 5.71
N ASP A 198 25.68 2.91 5.60
CA ASP A 198 26.18 4.26 5.87
C ASP A 198 25.11 5.09 6.61
N ARG A 199 25.49 5.58 7.80
CA ARG A 199 24.60 6.39 8.67
C ARG A 199 24.20 7.74 8.05
N HIS A 200 24.96 8.22 7.07
CA HIS A 200 24.74 9.49 6.38
C HIS A 200 23.99 9.35 5.06
N ASP A 201 23.74 8.11 4.61
CA ASP A 201 22.99 7.83 3.39
C ASP A 201 21.72 7.05 3.72
N ALA A 202 20.57 7.73 3.58
CA ALA A 202 19.26 7.12 3.75
C ALA A 202 18.93 6.06 2.69
N TYR A 203 19.70 5.97 1.60
CA TYR A 203 19.56 4.93 0.57
C TYR A 203 20.39 3.68 0.84
N SER A 204 21.16 3.68 1.93
CA SER A 204 22.09 2.59 2.27
C SER A 204 21.45 1.45 3.08
N TRP A 205 20.14 1.52 3.33
CA TRP A 205 19.40 0.46 4.00
C TRP A 205 19.37 -0.84 3.20
N ARG A 206 19.54 -1.94 3.93
CA ARG A 206 19.57 -3.31 3.43
C ARG A 206 18.82 -4.22 4.41
N CYS A 207 18.22 -5.27 3.89
CA CYS A 207 17.64 -6.36 4.65
C CYS A 207 18.62 -7.54 4.72
N TYR A 208 18.74 -8.13 5.89
CA TYR A 208 19.62 -9.24 6.18
C TYR A 208 18.88 -10.35 6.90
N ARG A 209 19.49 -11.55 6.93
CA ARG A 209 19.07 -12.66 7.78
C ARG A 209 20.28 -13.40 8.32
N THR A 210 20.29 -13.64 9.63
CA THR A 210 21.25 -14.53 10.27
C THR A 210 20.79 -15.97 10.13
N ARG A 211 21.67 -16.85 9.67
CA ARG A 211 21.51 -18.30 9.77
C ARG A 211 22.51 -18.84 10.78
N SER A 212 22.01 -19.60 11.73
CA SER A 212 22.82 -20.47 12.57
C SER A 212 23.26 -21.65 11.70
N ALA A 213 24.58 -21.85 11.56
CA ALA A 213 25.14 -23.05 10.94
C ALA A 213 25.14 -24.22 11.93
#